data_AF-K1S8X1-F1
#
_entry.id   AF-K1S8X1-F1
#
_cell.length_a   1.000
_cell.length_b   1.000
_cell.length_c   1.000
_cell.angle_alpha   90.00
_cell.angle_beta   90.00
_cell.angle_gamma   90.00
#
_symmetry.space_group_name_H-M   'P 1'
#
loop_
_entity.id
_entity.type
_entity.pdbx_description
1 polymer ?
#
loop_
_entity_poly.entity_id
_entity_poly.type
_entity_poly.pdbx_seq_one_letter_code
_entity_poly.pdbx_strand_id
1 'polypeptide(L)' 'MNRALATIALLILSNTFMTLAWYGHIAFKSKIERFGMLSIILLSWGIALFEYCFQVPANRIGSSQLGGP' A
#
# COMPACT_ATOMS: atom_id res chain seq x y z
N MET A 1 21.00 1.32 -12.57
CA MET A 1 19.55 1.10 -12.36
C MET A 1 18.84 2.42 -12.50
N ASN A 2 17.94 2.58 -13.47
CA ASN A 2 17.21 3.83 -13.68
C ASN A 2 16.32 4.06 -12.45
N ARG A 3 16.76 4.94 -11.55
CA ARG A 3 16.11 5.18 -10.25
C ARG A 3 14.65 5.64 -10.42
N ALA A 4 14.32 6.32 -11.52
CA ALA A 4 12.93 6.61 -11.91
C ALA A 4 12.08 5.36 -12.17
N LEU A 5 12.61 4.35 -12.87
CA LEU A 5 11.92 3.06 -13.07
C LEU A 5 11.71 2.33 -11.74
N ALA A 6 12.67 2.43 -10.81
CA ALA A 6 12.52 1.88 -9.47
C ALA A 6 11.40 2.61 -8.69
N THR A 7 11.31 3.94 -8.76
CA THR A 7 10.20 4.70 -8.17
C THR A 7 8.86 4.25 -8.72
N ILE A 8 8.71 4.14 -10.04
CA ILE A 8 7.47 3.70 -10.68
C ILE A 8 7.09 2.29 -10.22
N ALA A 9 8.04 1.36 -10.22
CA ALA A 9 7.79 -0.02 -9.77
C ALA A 9 7.35 -0.08 -8.30
N LEU A 10 7.99 0.69 -7.41
CA LEU A 10 7.62 0.76 -6.00
C LEU A 10 6.22 1.38 -5.80
N LEU A 11 5.86 2.39 -6.58
CA LEU A 11 4.51 2.99 -6.53
C LEU A 11 3.44 2.02 -7.02
N ILE A 12 3.69 1.29 -8.11
CA ILE A 12 2.77 0.24 -8.59
C ILE A 12 2.57 -0.82 -7.51
N LEU A 13 3.66 -1.26 -6.88
CA LEU A 13 3.60 -2.26 -5.81
C LEU A 13 2.81 -1.73 -4.60
N SER A 14 3.08 -0.50 -4.17
CA SER A 14 2.31 0.19 -3.11
C SER A 14 0.82 0.25 -3.43
N ASN A 15 0.47 0.70 -4.64
CA ASN A 15 -0.92 0.85 -5.06
C ASN A 15 -1.66 -0.49 -5.17
N THR A 16 -0.93 -1.57 -5.45
CA THR A 16 -1.48 -2.93 -5.42
C THR A 16 -1.94 -3.30 -4.00
N PHE A 17 -1.16 -3.01 -2.96
CA PHE A 17 -1.56 -3.25 -1.57
C PHE A 17 -2.80 -2.45 -1.16
N MET A 18 -2.88 -1.18 -1.57
CA MET A 18 -4.07 -0.36 -1.31
C MET A 18 -5.32 -0.95 -2.00
N THR A 19 -5.18 -1.33 -3.26
CA THR A 19 -6.26 -1.95 -4.04
C THR A 19 -6.69 -3.28 -3.42
N LEU A 20 -5.75 -4.09 -2.92
CA LEU A 20 -6.05 -5.32 -2.19
C LEU A 20 -6.77 -5.06 -0.86
N ALA A 21 -6.40 -4.03 -0.10
CA ALA A 21 -7.11 -3.65 1.11
C ALA A 21 -8.56 -3.27 0.80
N TRP A 22 -8.77 -2.42 -0.21
CA TRP A 22 -10.08 -1.91 -0.59
C TRP A 22 -10.98 -3.01 -1.17
N TYR A 23 -10.51 -3.72 -2.20
CA TYR A 23 -11.29 -4.78 -2.84
C TYR A 23 -11.39 -6.03 -1.96
N GLY A 24 -10.39 -6.34 -1.13
CA GLY A 24 -10.48 -7.40 -0.13
C GLY A 24 -11.60 -7.11 0.86
N HIS A 25 -11.71 -5.87 1.34
CA HIS A 25 -12.79 -5.46 2.22
C HIS A 25 -14.18 -5.58 1.58
N ILE A 26 -14.32 -5.25 0.29
CA ILE A 26 -15.58 -5.38 -0.45
C ILE A 26 -15.90 -6.83 -0.80
N ALA A 27 -14.96 -7.56 -1.38
CA ALA A 27 -15.14 -8.94 -1.87
C ALA A 27 -15.41 -9.92 -0.72
N PHE A 28 -14.82 -9.68 0.44
CA PHE A 28 -15.03 -10.50 1.61
C PHE A 28 -15.92 -9.84 2.65
N LYS A 29 -16.68 -8.78 2.31
CA LYS A 29 -17.53 -8.03 3.26
C LYS A 29 -18.35 -8.94 4.18
N SER A 30 -19.09 -9.92 3.64
CA SER A 30 -19.92 -10.82 4.46
C SER A 30 -19.11 -11.80 5.33
N LYS A 31 -17.87 -12.10 4.94
CA LYS A 31 -16.96 -12.99 5.68
C LYS A 31 -16.18 -12.21 6.73
N ILE A 32 -15.82 -10.96 6.43
CA ILE A 32 -15.12 -9.97 7.27
C ILE A 32 -16.04 -9.43 8.36
N GLU A 33 -17.33 -9.22 8.09
CA GLU A 33 -18.34 -8.82 9.11
C GLU A 33 -18.48 -9.85 10.25
N ARG A 34 -18.14 -11.13 10.00
CA ARG A 34 -18.05 -12.15 11.05
C ARG A 34 -16.80 -12.03 11.91
N PHE A 35 -15.74 -11.43 11.40
CA PHE A 35 -14.57 -11.12 12.22
C PHE A 35 -14.88 -9.89 13.06
N GLY A 36 -14.52 -9.93 14.34
CA GLY A 36 -14.72 -8.79 15.23
C GLY A 36 -14.02 -7.53 14.71
N MET A 37 -14.56 -6.36 15.03
CA MET A 37 -14.06 -5.05 14.60
C MET A 37 -12.55 -4.88 14.80
N LEU A 38 -12.00 -5.41 15.90
CA LEU A 38 -10.56 -5.41 16.18
C LEU A 38 -9.75 -6.15 15.11
N SER A 39 -10.20 -7.30 14.63
CA SER A 39 -9.52 -8.08 13.60
C SER A 39 -9.47 -7.32 12.27
N ILE A 40 -10.55 -6.62 11.92
CA ILE A 40 -10.63 -5.80 10.71
C ILE A 40 -9.62 -4.65 10.77
N ILE A 41 -9.55 -3.97 11.93
CA ILE A 41 -8.61 -2.87 12.17
C ILE A 41 -7.16 -3.38 12.05
N LEU A 42 -6.83 -4.49 12.72
CA LEU A 42 -5.47 -5.04 12.70
C LEU A 42 -5.07 -5.50 11.29
N LEU A 43 -5.98 -6.13 10.54
CA LEU A 43 -5.71 -6.53 9.15
C LEU A 43 -5.47 -5.31 8.26
N SER A 44 -6.29 -4.27 8.41
CA SER A 44 -6.16 -3.03 7.66
C SER A 44 -4.83 -2.32 7.96
N TRP A 45 -4.43 -2.25 9.23
CA TRP A 45 -3.12 -1.73 9.63
C TRP A 45 -1.96 -2.57 9.10
N GLY A 46 -2.10 -3.90 9.08
CA GLY A 46 -1.11 -4.79 8.49
C GLY A 46 -0.88 -4.49 7.01
N ILE A 47 -1.95 -4.36 6.22
CA ILE A 47 -1.84 -4.06 4.78
C ILE A 47 -1.27 -2.66 4.55
N ALA A 48 -1.71 -1.66 5.33
CA ALA A 48 -1.17 -0.30 5.27
C ALA A 48 0.34 -0.27 5.58
N LEU A 49 0.82 -1.07 6.55
CA LEU A 49 2.25 -1.16 6.85
C LEU A 49 3.05 -1.62 5.61
N PHE A 50 2.57 -2.64 4.89
CA PHE A 50 3.21 -3.09 3.66
C PHE A 50 3.19 -2.02 2.56
N GLU A 51 2.06 -1.34 2.36
CA GLU A 51 1.97 -0.19 1.43
C GLU A 51 3.08 0.84 1.73
N TYR A 52 3.19 1.27 2.99
CA TYR A 52 4.16 2.28 3.41
C TYR A 52 5.62 1.83 3.25
N CYS A 53 5.91 0.53 3.40
CA CYS A 53 7.25 -0.01 3.15
C CYS A 53 7.73 0.23 1.71
N PHE A 54 6.82 0.35 0.73
CA PHE A 54 7.17 0.64 -0.67
C PHE A 54 6.99 2.11 -1.02
N GLN A 55 5.94 2.75 -0.48
CA GLN A 55 5.61 4.15 -0.76
C GLN A 55 6.71 5.11 -0.26
N VAL A 56 7.24 4.88 0.95
CA VAL A 56 8.23 5.80 1.55
C VAL A 56 9.55 5.79 0.76
N PRO A 57 10.15 4.63 0.41
CA PRO A 57 11.32 4.59 -0.47
C PRO A 57 11.05 5.18 -1.86
N ALA A 58 9.87 4.91 -2.44
CA ALA A 58 9.51 5.46 -3.75
C ALA A 58 9.53 6.99 -3.75
N ASN A 59 8.89 7.60 -2.74
CA ASN A 59 8.82 9.06 -2.60
C ASN A 59 10.19 9.66 -2.27
N ARG A 60 11.02 9.00 -1.46
CA ARG A 60 12.40 9.47 -1.18
C ARG A 60 13.26 9.49 -2.45
N ILE A 61 13.20 8.41 -3.24
CA ILE A 61 13.94 8.32 -4.52
C ILE A 61 13.40 9.34 -5.52
N GLY A 62 12.07 9.45 -5.62
CA GLY A 62 11.41 10.42 -6.50
C GLY A 62 11.77 11.87 -6.17
N SER A 63 11.68 12.26 -4.89
CA SER A 63 12.05 13.60 -4.41
C SER A 63 13.52 13.92 -4.71
N SER A 64 14.44 12.99 -4.46
CA SER A 64 15.86 13.17 -4.74
C SER A 64 16.21 13.32 -6.23
N GLN A 65 15.40 12.78 -7.14
CA GLN A 65 15.71 12.74 -8.58
C GLN A 65 14.94 13.77 -9.40
N LEU A 66 13.68 14.01 -9.05
CA LEU A 66 12.75 14.80 -9.87
C LEU A 66 12.48 16.18 -9.25
N GLY A 67 13.05 16.48 -8.09
CA GLY A 67 12.72 17.69 -7.34
C GLY A 67 11.30 17.59 -6.81
N GLY A 68 11.13 16.84 -5.72
CA GLY A 68 9.87 16.88 -4.96
C GLY A 68 9.66 18.27 -4.34
N PRO A 69 8.44 18.60 -3.86
CA PRO A 69 8.26 19.78 -3.00
C PRO A 69 9.19 19.73 -1.77
#